data_AF-A0A232F0M5-F1
#
_entry.id   AF-A0A232F0M5-F1
#
_cell.length_a   1.000
_cell.length_b   1.000
_cell.length_c   1.000
_cell.angle_alpha   90.00
_cell.angle_beta   90.00
_cell.angle_gamma   90.00
#
_symmetry.space_group_name_H-M   'P 1'
#
loop_
_entity.id
_entity.type
_entity.pdbx_description
1 polymer ?
#
loop_
_entity_poly.entity_id
_entity_poly.type
_entity_poly.pdbx_seq_one_letter_code
_entity_poly.pdbx_strand_id
1 'polypeptide(L)'
;MAYFRGFFIPSLSATMNVAWETIKAKWPENSPCMELIRGPGPGARPPPGAGYDQQGEYREGADGAEMAELNVDAGGSYNGDQRHVTMAEDSFSYQRSGDKVRTGSVSSGFSEFDEGGGEFGSGVKINEWQAAWNVTNAIQGMFIVSLPFAVLRGGYWAIAAMIGVAHICCYTGKILVECLYELDPATGQRVRVRDSYVSIAKECFGPRVGARVVNIAQIIELLMTCILYVVVCGDLMIGTFPEGAIDTRSWMMLIGIFLIPLGFLKSLHHVSVLSFWCTMAHLFINAIIIGYCILEIGDWGWSKVKWSLDMKTFPISLGVIVFSYTSQIFLPTLEGNLIDRSKFDWMLNWSHIAAAAFKSIFGWVCFLTFQNDTQQVITNNLHSAGFKGLVNFCLVVKAVLSYPLPYYAACELLERALFRGKPKTLFPTIWTLDRELKVWGLAWRVGVILFTILMAIFIPHFSILMGFIGSFTGTMLSFIWPCYFHLKLKRNSMETSQVAYDCFVIFLGVLFGIIGVYDSGKELIRAFEIGLPF
;
A
#
# COMPACT_ATOMS: atom_id res chain seq x y z
N MET A 1 17.15 -38.12 -19.43
CA MET A 1 16.49 -37.71 -20.69
C MET A 1 15.22 -38.53 -20.82
N ALA A 2 14.07 -37.91 -21.10
CA ALA A 2 12.81 -38.63 -21.26
C ALA A 2 12.13 -38.21 -22.57
N TYR A 3 11.78 -39.20 -23.38
CA TYR A 3 11.13 -39.03 -24.68
C TYR A 3 9.62 -39.20 -24.48
N PHE A 4 8.83 -38.14 -24.68
CA PHE A 4 7.38 -38.21 -24.58
C PHE A 4 6.73 -37.59 -25.83
N ARG A 5 6.04 -38.42 -26.60
CA ARG A 5 5.15 -38.02 -27.71
C ARG A 5 5.73 -37.00 -28.70
N GLY A 6 6.94 -37.27 -29.22
CA GLY A 6 7.47 -36.58 -30.40
C GLY A 6 7.91 -35.12 -30.19
N PHE A 7 7.84 -34.57 -28.98
CA PHE A 7 8.41 -33.26 -28.65
C PHE A 7 9.65 -33.41 -27.77
N PHE A 8 10.74 -32.78 -28.21
CA PHE A 8 12.01 -32.80 -27.52
C PHE A 8 11.98 -31.80 -26.35
N ILE A 9 12.00 -32.29 -25.11
CA ILE A 9 12.09 -31.45 -23.91
C ILE A 9 13.58 -31.37 -23.53
N PRO A 10 14.24 -30.20 -23.66
CA PRO A 10 15.64 -30.05 -23.26
C PRO A 10 15.77 -30.23 -21.74
N SER A 11 16.96 -30.67 -21.29
CA SER A 11 17.24 -30.80 -19.86
C SER A 11 17.19 -29.44 -19.16
N LEU A 12 16.80 -29.42 -17.88
CA LEU A 12 16.70 -28.19 -17.08
C LEU A 12 17.99 -27.34 -17.17
N SER A 13 19.16 -27.99 -17.20
CA SER A 13 20.46 -27.34 -17.37
C SER A 13 20.62 -26.68 -18.74
N ALA A 14 20.15 -27.30 -19.83
CA ALA A 14 20.18 -26.71 -21.15
C ALA A 14 19.23 -25.50 -21.26
N THR A 15 18.04 -25.58 -20.66
CA THR A 15 17.10 -24.45 -20.61
C THR A 15 17.65 -23.28 -19.80
N MET A 16 18.31 -23.57 -18.67
CA MET A 16 18.97 -22.54 -17.85
C MET A 16 20.16 -21.89 -18.57
N ASN A 17 20.98 -22.67 -19.29
CA ASN A 17 22.10 -22.12 -20.06
C ASN A 17 21.62 -21.22 -21.21
N VAL A 18 20.56 -21.61 -21.92
CA VAL A 18 19.99 -20.78 -22.99
C VAL A 18 19.36 -19.51 -22.41
N ALA A 19 18.66 -19.59 -21.27
CA ALA A 19 18.15 -18.42 -20.57
C ALA A 19 19.29 -17.49 -20.12
N TRP A 20 20.39 -18.04 -19.61
CA TRP A 20 21.56 -17.28 -19.19
C TRP A 20 22.25 -16.55 -20.35
N GLU A 21 22.46 -17.22 -21.49
CA GLU A 21 23.05 -16.58 -22.68
C GLU A 21 22.11 -15.55 -23.31
N THR A 22 20.79 -15.77 -23.24
CA THR A 22 19.79 -14.78 -23.70
C THR A 22 19.77 -13.53 -22.82
N ILE A 23 19.98 -13.68 -21.52
CA ILE A 23 20.11 -12.57 -20.57
C ILE A 23 21.41 -11.79 -20.83
N LYS A 24 22.50 -12.50 -21.09
CA LYS A 24 23.82 -11.93 -21.38
C LYS A 24 23.82 -11.10 -22.67
N ALA A 25 23.10 -11.55 -23.71
CA ALA A 25 22.97 -10.85 -24.99
C ALA A 25 22.14 -9.56 -24.93
N LYS A 26 21.34 -9.35 -23.88
CA LYS A 26 20.51 -8.14 -23.69
C LYS A 26 21.15 -7.09 -22.76
N TRP A 27 22.32 -7.35 -22.22
CA TRP A 27 22.98 -6.44 -21.28
C TRP A 27 23.87 -5.43 -22.02
N PRO A 28 23.78 -4.11 -21.72
CA PRO A 28 24.69 -3.12 -22.32
C PRO A 28 26.14 -3.36 -21.89
N GLU A 29 27.06 -3.41 -22.88
CA GLU A 29 28.46 -3.84 -22.73
C GLU A 29 29.30 -2.99 -21.75
N ASN A 30 28.83 -1.80 -21.35
CA ASN A 30 29.54 -0.86 -20.47
C ASN A 30 28.95 -0.80 -19.04
N SER A 31 28.31 -1.87 -18.55
CA SER A 31 27.87 -1.97 -17.16
C SER A 31 29.04 -2.33 -16.22
N PRO A 32 29.22 -1.65 -15.08
CA PRO A 32 30.23 -1.99 -14.06
C PRO A 32 30.13 -3.44 -13.54
N CYS A 33 28.98 -4.09 -13.72
CA CYS A 33 28.77 -5.50 -13.36
C CYS A 33 29.46 -6.49 -14.32
N MET A 34 29.82 -6.08 -15.55
CA MET A 34 30.51 -6.95 -16.51
C MET A 34 32.00 -7.12 -16.20
N GLU A 35 32.62 -6.16 -15.52
CA GLU A 35 34.01 -6.28 -15.02
C GLU A 35 34.14 -7.29 -13.88
N LEU A 36 33.08 -7.48 -13.08
CA LEU A 36 33.03 -8.52 -12.05
C LEU A 36 32.85 -9.93 -12.61
N ILE A 37 32.26 -10.06 -13.80
CA ILE A 37 32.03 -11.35 -14.49
C ILE A 37 33.26 -11.76 -15.32
N ARG A 38 34.00 -10.78 -15.86
CA ARG A 38 35.32 -11.01 -16.47
C ARG A 38 36.36 -11.10 -15.35
N GLY A 39 36.44 -12.26 -14.70
CA GLY A 39 37.54 -12.57 -13.78
C GLY A 39 38.92 -12.26 -14.41
N PRO A 40 39.98 -12.13 -13.60
CA PRO A 40 41.27 -11.60 -14.06
C PRO A 40 41.88 -12.54 -15.11
N GLY A 41 41.87 -12.09 -16.37
CA GLY A 41 42.55 -12.78 -17.46
C GLY A 41 44.08 -12.57 -17.36
N PRO A 42 44.90 -13.57 -17.72
CA PRO A 42 46.34 -13.46 -17.63
C PRO A 42 46.86 -12.56 -18.76
N GLY A 43 47.56 -11.48 -18.40
CA GLY A 43 48.42 -10.74 -19.33
C GLY A 43 47.83 -9.43 -19.86
N ALA A 44 47.99 -8.36 -19.08
CA ALA A 44 48.12 -7.01 -19.63
C ALA A 44 49.12 -6.23 -18.78
N ARG A 45 50.22 -5.80 -19.41
CA ARG A 45 51.28 -4.98 -18.78
C ARG A 45 50.75 -3.56 -18.51
N PRO A 46 51.09 -2.91 -17.38
CA PRO A 46 50.82 -1.49 -17.19
C PRO A 46 51.87 -0.64 -17.91
N PRO A 47 51.52 0.52 -18.52
CA PRO A 47 52.48 1.54 -18.90
C PRO A 47 52.87 2.41 -17.67
N PRO A 48 54.03 3.11 -17.73
CA PRO A 48 54.80 3.44 -16.54
C PRO A 48 54.53 4.85 -15.97
N GLY A 49 54.65 4.95 -14.64
CA GLY A 49 55.49 5.94 -13.97
C GLY A 49 54.89 7.32 -13.64
N ALA A 50 54.60 7.52 -12.35
CA ALA A 50 54.95 8.68 -11.50
C ALA A 50 54.03 8.65 -10.27
N GLY A 51 54.44 8.51 -9.01
CA GLY A 51 55.74 8.43 -8.34
C GLY A 51 55.44 8.65 -6.85
N TYR A 52 56.12 7.89 -5.96
CA TYR A 52 56.57 8.24 -4.58
C TYR A 52 55.53 8.86 -3.60
N ASP A 53 55.26 8.40 -2.38
CA ASP A 53 55.91 7.56 -1.35
C ASP A 53 54.81 7.21 -0.31
N GLN A 54 54.60 5.98 0.20
CA GLN A 54 55.31 5.31 1.32
C GLN A 54 55.63 6.25 2.50
N GLN A 55 55.38 6.03 3.78
CA GLN A 55 55.14 4.93 4.72
C GLN A 55 54.48 5.64 5.94
N GLY A 56 53.72 5.04 6.85
CA GLY A 56 53.98 3.82 7.61
C GLY A 56 53.34 4.02 8.99
N GLU A 57 52.89 2.91 9.55
CA GLU A 57 52.13 2.72 10.78
C GLU A 57 52.81 3.26 12.06
N TYR A 58 52.04 3.56 13.12
CA TYR A 58 51.94 2.78 14.38
C TYR A 58 51.40 3.58 15.58
N ARG A 59 50.58 2.87 16.37
CA ARG A 59 50.35 2.93 17.85
C ARG A 59 49.29 3.84 18.48
N GLU A 60 48.20 3.17 18.86
CA GLU A 60 47.68 2.92 20.24
C GLU A 60 47.85 3.96 21.37
N GLY A 61 46.75 4.12 22.12
CA GLY A 61 46.72 4.46 23.55
C GLY A 61 46.06 5.81 23.84
N ALA A 62 44.78 5.88 24.18
CA ALA A 62 44.17 5.59 25.49
C ALA A 62 44.03 6.84 26.39
N ASP A 63 42.88 6.86 27.05
CA ASP A 63 42.51 7.56 28.28
C ASP A 63 42.12 9.04 28.25
N GLY A 64 40.89 9.24 28.73
CA GLY A 64 40.38 10.53 29.18
C GLY A 64 40.57 10.73 30.68
N ALA A 65 40.47 12.01 31.05
CA ALA A 65 40.10 12.57 32.36
C ALA A 65 39.84 14.06 32.08
N GLU A 66 38.66 14.62 32.37
CA GLU A 66 38.38 15.50 33.54
C GLU A 66 39.42 16.62 33.73
N MET A 67 39.14 17.87 34.10
CA MET A 67 37.95 18.68 34.43
C MET A 67 38.51 20.11 34.68
N ALA A 68 37.64 21.13 34.64
CA ALA A 68 37.71 22.43 35.35
C ALA A 68 38.89 23.42 35.03
N GLU A 69 38.57 24.56 34.40
CA GLU A 69 38.42 25.91 35.02
C GLU A 69 39.74 26.60 35.43
N LEU A 70 40.01 27.79 34.84
CA LEU A 70 40.13 29.08 35.57
C LEU A 70 40.71 30.23 34.72
N ASN A 71 40.27 31.43 35.13
CA ASN A 71 40.83 32.78 35.00
C ASN A 71 40.54 33.60 33.74
N VAL A 72 39.84 34.75 33.79
CA VAL A 72 39.81 35.97 34.66
C VAL A 72 40.55 37.14 34.01
N ASP A 73 39.81 38.24 33.87
CA ASP A 73 40.17 39.68 33.96
C ASP A 73 39.51 40.51 32.84
N ALA A 74 39.11 41.78 32.99
CA ALA A 74 38.65 42.65 34.08
C ALA A 74 38.41 44.03 33.41
N GLY A 75 37.42 44.79 33.89
CA GLY A 75 37.48 46.27 33.88
C GLY A 75 36.42 47.02 33.05
N GLY A 76 35.71 47.96 33.71
CA GLY A 76 35.25 49.20 33.07
C GLY A 76 33.80 49.64 33.32
N SER A 77 33.58 50.30 34.45
CA SER A 77 32.34 50.87 34.99
C SER A 77 31.64 52.03 34.21
N TYR A 78 30.34 52.22 34.54
CA TYR A 78 29.52 53.46 34.68
C TYR A 78 28.34 53.75 33.74
N ASN A 79 27.14 53.87 34.38
CA ASN A 79 25.93 54.70 34.20
C ASN A 79 25.63 55.28 32.80
N GLY A 80 24.40 55.34 32.29
CA GLY A 80 23.06 55.20 32.84
C GLY A 80 22.05 55.82 31.85
N ASP A 81 20.77 55.63 32.15
CA ASP A 81 19.57 56.33 31.68
C ASP A 81 18.72 55.87 30.46
N GLN A 82 17.41 55.83 30.77
CA GLN A 82 16.16 55.94 29.98
C GLN A 82 15.83 54.85 28.92
N ARG A 83 14.89 53.91 29.15
CA ARG A 83 13.41 53.91 29.38
C ARG A 83 12.50 54.24 28.17
N HIS A 84 11.48 53.38 28.04
CA HIS A 84 10.23 53.40 27.24
C HIS A 84 10.35 52.98 25.76
N VAL A 85 9.83 51.84 25.27
CA VAL A 85 8.53 51.13 25.36
C VAL A 85 7.35 51.95 24.79
N THR A 86 6.79 51.48 23.66
CA THR A 86 5.34 51.25 23.46
C THR A 86 5.01 50.51 22.15
N MET A 87 4.06 49.58 22.24
CA MET A 87 3.26 48.95 21.17
C MET A 87 2.15 49.87 20.62
N ALA A 88 1.67 49.60 19.39
CA ALA A 88 0.27 49.67 18.90
C ALA A 88 0.29 49.30 17.38
N GLU A 89 -0.39 48.26 16.89
CA GLU A 89 -1.82 48.09 16.52
C GLU A 89 -2.37 48.94 15.34
N ASP A 90 -2.91 48.19 14.35
CA ASP A 90 -4.01 48.42 13.39
C ASP A 90 -4.03 49.59 12.37
N SER A 91 -4.23 49.26 11.07
CA SER A 91 -5.46 49.58 10.29
C SER A 91 -5.29 49.55 8.76
N PHE A 92 -6.39 49.19 8.07
CA PHE A 92 -6.66 49.07 6.63
C PHE A 92 -6.56 50.36 5.80
N SER A 93 -6.23 50.26 4.49
CA SER A 93 -6.86 51.07 3.42
C SER A 93 -6.62 50.55 1.99
N TYR A 94 -7.70 50.47 1.19
CA TYR A 94 -7.74 50.22 -0.26
C TYR A 94 -7.49 51.53 -1.04
N GLN A 95 -6.72 51.51 -2.13
CA GLN A 95 -6.88 52.49 -3.20
C GLN A 95 -6.45 51.94 -4.57
N ARG A 96 -7.28 52.23 -5.58
CA ARG A 96 -7.24 51.74 -6.97
C ARG A 96 -6.89 52.90 -7.91
N SER A 97 -6.08 52.61 -8.94
CA SER A 97 -6.13 53.13 -10.33
C SER A 97 -4.76 53.60 -10.87
N GLY A 98 -4.42 53.16 -12.09
CA GLY A 98 -3.30 53.67 -12.88
C GLY A 98 -2.74 52.66 -13.91
N ASP A 99 -3.37 52.59 -15.09
CA ASP A 99 -2.85 51.88 -16.27
C ASP A 99 -1.46 52.40 -16.69
N LYS A 100 -0.52 51.48 -16.96
CA LYS A 100 0.56 51.66 -17.95
C LYS A 100 1.19 50.31 -18.36
N VAL A 101 0.86 49.92 -19.59
CA VAL A 101 1.71 49.30 -20.64
C VAL A 101 2.71 48.20 -20.25
N ARG A 102 2.43 47.01 -20.78
CA ARG A 102 3.27 45.80 -20.96
C ARG A 102 4.75 46.09 -21.24
N THR A 103 5.61 45.58 -20.37
CA THR A 103 6.93 45.01 -20.70
C THR A 103 7.16 43.77 -19.82
N GLY A 104 7.61 42.68 -20.45
CA GLY A 104 7.75 41.39 -19.81
C GLY A 104 8.71 41.43 -18.62
N SER A 105 8.25 40.92 -17.48
CA SER A 105 9.12 40.58 -16.35
C SER A 105 8.69 39.23 -15.79
N VAL A 106 9.68 38.36 -15.69
CA VAL A 106 9.63 37.03 -15.08
C VAL A 106 9.30 37.22 -13.61
N SER A 107 8.11 36.81 -13.18
CA SER A 107 7.77 36.79 -11.75
C SER A 107 8.35 35.53 -11.10
N SER A 108 9.49 35.72 -10.45
CA SER A 108 9.95 34.89 -9.35
C SER A 108 9.03 35.06 -8.14
N GLY A 109 8.62 33.96 -7.51
CA GLY A 109 7.96 34.02 -6.20
C GLY A 109 6.97 32.92 -5.90
N PHE A 110 7.48 31.84 -5.29
CA PHE A 110 6.76 30.92 -4.39
C PHE A 110 5.94 29.78 -5.00
N SER A 111 6.63 28.87 -5.69
CA SER A 111 6.29 27.45 -5.68
C SER A 111 7.11 26.75 -4.59
N GLU A 112 6.60 26.70 -3.36
CA GLU A 112 7.19 25.86 -2.31
C GLU A 112 6.98 24.40 -2.73
N PHE A 113 8.06 23.80 -3.22
CA PHE A 113 8.20 22.39 -3.59
C PHE A 113 7.69 21.48 -2.45
N ASP A 114 6.47 20.94 -2.57
CA ASP A 114 6.01 19.79 -1.77
C ASP A 114 6.36 18.51 -2.56
N GLU A 115 7.66 18.30 -2.82
CA GLU A 115 8.19 17.00 -3.28
C GLU A 115 8.29 16.03 -2.09
N GLY A 116 7.14 15.69 -1.53
CA GLY A 116 6.96 14.47 -0.74
C GLY A 116 6.53 13.35 -1.68
N GLY A 117 7.40 12.91 -2.58
CA GLY A 117 7.10 11.81 -3.47
C GLY A 117 7.46 10.47 -2.83
N GLY A 118 6.49 9.79 -2.20
CA GLY A 118 6.58 8.34 -2.01
C GLY A 118 6.75 7.60 -3.36
N GLU A 119 6.72 6.28 -3.38
CA GLU A 119 6.96 5.50 -4.61
C GLU A 119 5.96 5.83 -5.75
N PHE A 120 4.77 6.34 -5.42
CA PHE A 120 3.81 6.91 -6.39
C PHE A 120 3.98 8.41 -6.64
N GLY A 121 5.03 9.05 -6.13
CA GLY A 121 5.41 10.43 -6.46
C GLY A 121 6.85 10.51 -6.97
N SER A 122 7.47 9.37 -7.33
CA SER A 122 8.69 9.44 -8.13
C SER A 122 8.35 10.20 -9.39
N GLY A 123 9.11 11.24 -9.76
CA GLY A 123 8.89 12.00 -11.01
C GLY A 123 8.97 11.17 -12.30
N VAL A 124 9.03 9.85 -12.19
CA VAL A 124 9.00 8.86 -13.27
C VAL A 124 7.54 8.62 -13.67
N LYS A 125 7.18 9.09 -14.86
CA LYS A 125 5.86 8.82 -15.44
C LYS A 125 5.72 7.34 -15.82
N ILE A 126 4.55 6.76 -15.57
CA ILE A 126 4.20 5.36 -15.89
C ILE A 126 3.21 5.31 -17.06
N ASN A 127 3.32 4.30 -17.93
CA ASN A 127 2.34 4.10 -19.00
C ASN A 127 1.03 3.48 -18.47
N GLU A 128 -0.02 3.47 -19.29
CA GLU A 128 -1.34 2.96 -18.93
C GLU A 128 -1.36 1.47 -18.55
N TRP A 129 -0.48 0.66 -19.15
CA TRP A 129 -0.41 -0.77 -18.87
C TRP A 129 0.25 -1.03 -17.51
N GLN A 130 1.33 -0.31 -17.19
CA GLN A 130 1.98 -0.32 -15.89
C GLN A 130 1.04 0.19 -14.81
N ALA A 131 0.27 1.25 -15.09
CA ALA A 131 -0.75 1.77 -14.19
C ALA A 131 -1.87 0.75 -13.96
N ALA A 132 -2.40 0.13 -15.03
CA ALA A 132 -3.41 -0.93 -14.94
C ALA A 132 -2.90 -2.09 -14.09
N TRP A 133 -1.63 -2.46 -14.27
CA TRP A 133 -0.99 -3.51 -13.52
C TRP A 133 -0.84 -3.16 -12.04
N ASN A 134 -0.42 -1.93 -11.72
CA ASN A 134 -0.30 -1.47 -10.34
C ASN A 134 -1.67 -1.44 -9.63
N VAL A 135 -2.71 -0.97 -10.32
CA VAL A 135 -4.10 -1.03 -9.81
C VAL A 135 -4.54 -2.49 -9.63
N THR A 136 -4.22 -3.36 -10.59
CA THR A 136 -4.53 -4.78 -10.48
C THR A 136 -3.82 -5.41 -9.31
N ASN A 137 -2.54 -5.09 -9.04
CA ASN A 137 -1.85 -5.60 -7.86
C ASN A 137 -2.50 -5.13 -6.56
N ALA A 138 -2.88 -3.85 -6.49
CA ALA A 138 -3.56 -3.27 -5.33
C ALA A 138 -4.92 -3.97 -5.07
N ILE A 139 -5.72 -4.19 -6.13
CA ILE A 139 -7.06 -4.80 -6.03
C ILE A 139 -6.99 -6.33 -5.88
N GLN A 140 -6.07 -6.98 -6.57
CA GLN A 140 -5.99 -8.44 -6.59
C GLN A 140 -5.42 -8.95 -5.27
N GLY A 141 -4.41 -8.26 -4.74
CA GLY A 141 -3.87 -8.43 -3.39
C GLY A 141 -3.57 -9.88 -2.97
N MET A 142 -3.21 -10.05 -1.70
CA MET A 142 -3.17 -11.37 -1.03
C MET A 142 -4.53 -11.99 -0.81
N PHE A 143 -5.52 -11.15 -0.59
CA PHE A 143 -6.73 -11.51 0.12
C PHE A 143 -7.74 -12.27 -0.76
N ILE A 144 -7.41 -12.51 -2.03
CA ILE A 144 -8.24 -13.33 -2.91
C ILE A 144 -8.45 -14.75 -2.38
N VAL A 145 -7.46 -15.28 -1.65
CA VAL A 145 -7.51 -16.62 -1.03
C VAL A 145 -8.64 -16.76 0.00
N SER A 146 -9.24 -15.65 0.43
CA SER A 146 -10.37 -15.61 1.38
C SER A 146 -11.74 -15.46 0.71
N LEU A 147 -11.81 -15.14 -0.59
CA LEU A 147 -13.09 -14.96 -1.29
C LEU A 147 -13.95 -16.23 -1.36
N PRO A 148 -13.40 -17.45 -1.47
CA PRO A 148 -14.21 -18.67 -1.36
C PRO A 148 -14.92 -18.77 -0.01
N PHE A 149 -14.28 -18.31 1.07
CA PHE A 149 -14.90 -18.25 2.40
C PHE A 149 -16.04 -17.22 2.45
N ALA A 150 -15.91 -16.09 1.73
CA ALA A 150 -17.04 -15.17 1.55
C ALA A 150 -18.22 -15.84 0.83
N VAL A 151 -17.97 -16.73 -0.14
CA VAL A 151 -19.01 -17.54 -0.80
C VAL A 151 -19.62 -18.58 0.14
N LEU A 152 -18.83 -19.22 1.02
CA LEU A 152 -19.37 -20.13 2.06
C LEU A 152 -20.41 -19.44 2.96
N ARG A 153 -20.16 -18.18 3.31
CA ARG A 153 -21.00 -17.39 4.21
C ARG A 153 -22.14 -16.66 3.50
N GLY A 154 -21.92 -16.18 2.28
CA GLY A 154 -22.89 -15.36 1.54
C GLY A 154 -23.52 -16.00 0.30
N GLY A 155 -23.08 -17.19 -0.10
CA GLY A 155 -23.62 -17.92 -1.26
C GLY A 155 -23.61 -17.11 -2.56
N TYR A 156 -24.69 -17.19 -3.33
CA TYR A 156 -24.82 -16.42 -4.58
C TYR A 156 -24.80 -14.90 -4.37
N TRP A 157 -25.21 -14.42 -3.20
CA TRP A 157 -25.15 -13.00 -2.88
C TRP A 157 -23.73 -12.49 -2.69
N ALA A 158 -22.80 -13.32 -2.23
CA ALA A 158 -21.38 -12.96 -2.21
C ALA A 158 -20.82 -12.79 -3.63
N ILE A 159 -21.25 -13.64 -4.57
CA ILE A 159 -20.85 -13.55 -5.98
C ILE A 159 -21.42 -12.28 -6.63
N ALA A 160 -22.71 -12.01 -6.43
CA ALA A 160 -23.33 -10.78 -6.88
C ALA A 160 -22.66 -9.54 -6.26
N ALA A 161 -22.31 -9.60 -4.97
CA ALA A 161 -21.61 -8.54 -4.27
C ALA A 161 -20.19 -8.31 -4.81
N MET A 162 -19.44 -9.35 -5.19
CA MET A 162 -18.11 -9.18 -5.81
C MET A 162 -18.20 -8.34 -7.11
N ILE A 163 -19.22 -8.60 -7.94
CA ILE A 163 -19.45 -7.83 -9.18
C ILE A 163 -19.96 -6.42 -8.86
N GLY A 164 -20.95 -6.30 -7.97
CA GLY A 164 -21.55 -5.02 -7.60
C GLY A 164 -20.57 -4.06 -6.93
N VAL A 165 -19.78 -4.55 -5.98
CA VAL A 165 -18.74 -3.77 -5.31
C VAL A 165 -17.65 -3.35 -6.29
N ALA A 166 -17.25 -4.21 -7.23
CA ALA A 166 -16.31 -3.82 -8.28
C ALA A 166 -16.84 -2.66 -9.14
N HIS A 167 -18.13 -2.72 -9.51
CA HIS A 167 -18.78 -1.63 -10.25
C HIS A 167 -18.80 -0.33 -9.44
N ILE A 168 -19.20 -0.39 -8.16
CA ILE A 168 -19.22 0.77 -7.27
C ILE A 168 -17.81 1.35 -7.11
N CYS A 169 -16.80 0.54 -6.79
CA CYS A 169 -15.41 1.00 -6.66
C CYS A 169 -14.86 1.61 -7.95
N CYS A 170 -15.21 1.05 -9.11
CA CYS A 170 -14.82 1.62 -10.40
C CYS A 170 -15.44 3.01 -10.59
N TYR A 171 -16.73 3.15 -10.31
CA TYR A 171 -17.43 4.42 -10.36
C TYR A 171 -16.85 5.44 -9.37
N THR A 172 -16.71 5.06 -8.10
CA THR A 172 -16.23 5.95 -7.04
C THR A 172 -14.78 6.38 -7.27
N GLY A 173 -13.96 5.50 -7.87
CA GLY A 173 -12.61 5.84 -8.29
C GLY A 173 -12.54 6.93 -9.36
N LYS A 174 -13.46 6.92 -10.34
CA LYS A 174 -13.53 7.97 -11.37
C LYS A 174 -13.97 9.31 -10.82
N ILE A 175 -15.05 9.34 -10.03
CA ILE A 175 -15.54 10.60 -9.44
C ILE A 175 -14.53 11.16 -8.43
N LEU A 176 -13.78 10.30 -7.73
CA LEU A 176 -12.70 10.74 -6.84
C LEU A 176 -11.60 11.44 -7.62
N VAL A 177 -11.19 10.88 -8.77
CA VAL A 177 -10.24 11.53 -9.67
C VAL A 177 -10.82 12.81 -10.26
N GLU A 178 -12.11 12.83 -10.61
CA GLU A 178 -12.77 14.05 -11.09
C GLU A 178 -12.75 15.19 -10.06
N CYS A 179 -12.86 14.86 -8.77
CA CYS A 179 -12.73 15.82 -7.68
C CYS A 179 -11.34 16.47 -7.59
N LEU A 180 -10.31 15.90 -8.22
CA LEU A 180 -8.97 16.51 -8.31
C LEU A 180 -8.92 17.72 -9.25
N TYR A 181 -9.93 17.85 -10.10
CA TYR A 181 -9.96 18.82 -11.18
C TYR A 181 -11.04 19.89 -10.98
N GLU A 182 -10.77 21.08 -11.49
CA GLU A 182 -11.73 22.18 -11.61
C GLU A 182 -11.74 22.74 -13.03
N LEU A 183 -12.82 23.44 -13.38
CA LEU A 183 -12.89 24.20 -14.62
C LEU A 183 -12.29 25.56 -14.35
N ASP A 184 -11.26 25.93 -15.10
CA ASP A 184 -10.71 27.27 -15.07
C ASP A 184 -11.80 28.27 -15.53
N PRO A 185 -12.19 29.24 -14.68
CA PRO A 185 -13.22 30.23 -15.02
C PRO A 185 -12.88 31.07 -16.25
N ALA A 186 -11.59 31.24 -16.58
CA ALA A 186 -11.15 32.06 -17.70
C ALA A 186 -11.09 31.29 -19.03
N THR A 187 -10.65 30.03 -19.00
CA THR A 187 -10.42 29.23 -20.23
C THR A 187 -11.45 28.12 -20.44
N GLY A 188 -12.26 27.80 -19.42
CA GLY A 188 -13.17 26.66 -19.41
C GLY A 188 -12.46 25.30 -19.45
N GLN A 189 -11.13 25.27 -19.30
CA GLN A 189 -10.36 24.05 -19.37
C GLN A 189 -10.29 23.34 -18.02
N ARG A 190 -10.19 22.01 -18.08
CA ARG A 190 -10.06 21.14 -16.90
C ARG A 190 -8.62 21.23 -16.37
N VAL A 191 -8.43 21.81 -15.19
CA VAL A 191 -7.12 21.97 -14.53
C VAL A 191 -7.09 21.17 -13.24
N ARG A 192 -5.98 20.45 -12.99
CA ARG A 192 -5.78 19.68 -11.76
C ARG A 192 -5.36 20.64 -10.65
N VAL A 193 -6.23 20.85 -9.67
CA VAL A 193 -6.03 21.81 -8.56
C VAL A 193 -5.72 21.12 -7.23
N ARG A 194 -5.88 19.80 -7.18
CA ARG A 194 -5.66 18.97 -5.99
C ARG A 194 -4.81 17.76 -6.35
N ASP A 195 -3.94 17.37 -5.44
CA ASP A 195 -2.94 16.32 -5.67
C ASP A 195 -3.21 15.00 -4.96
N SER A 196 -4.12 15.00 -3.98
CA SER A 196 -4.32 13.87 -3.07
C SER A 196 -5.75 13.76 -2.57
N TYR A 197 -6.11 12.56 -2.09
CA TYR A 197 -7.37 12.32 -1.38
C TYR A 197 -7.56 13.33 -0.23
N VAL A 198 -6.51 13.55 0.56
CA VAL A 198 -6.51 14.49 1.70
C VAL A 198 -6.77 15.93 1.24
N SER A 199 -6.25 16.37 0.09
CA SER A 199 -6.54 17.71 -0.45
C SER A 199 -8.00 17.89 -0.86
N ILE A 200 -8.66 16.86 -1.39
CA ILE A 200 -10.11 16.91 -1.67
C ILE A 200 -10.89 17.08 -0.37
N ALA A 201 -10.51 16.32 0.66
CA ALA A 201 -11.17 16.38 1.96
C ALA A 201 -11.01 17.75 2.65
N LYS A 202 -9.84 18.39 2.52
CA LYS A 202 -9.61 19.75 3.04
C LYS A 202 -10.58 20.77 2.45
N GLU A 203 -10.91 20.63 1.17
CA GLU A 203 -11.91 21.50 0.54
C GLU A 203 -13.32 21.22 1.08
N CYS A 204 -13.70 19.94 1.17
CA CYS A 204 -15.08 19.56 1.47
C CYS A 204 -15.46 19.70 2.95
N PHE A 205 -14.54 19.37 3.85
CA PHE A 205 -14.74 19.35 5.31
C PHE A 205 -13.96 20.45 6.03
N GLY A 206 -13.27 21.32 5.29
CA GLY A 206 -12.38 22.33 5.84
C GLY A 206 -10.98 21.80 6.15
N PRO A 207 -9.99 22.70 6.26
CA PRO A 207 -8.57 22.35 6.22
C PRO A 207 -8.10 21.51 7.42
N ARG A 208 -8.74 21.65 8.58
CA ARG A 208 -8.37 20.92 9.81
C ARG A 208 -9.09 19.58 9.94
N VAL A 209 -10.42 19.57 9.80
CA VAL A 209 -11.24 18.36 10.00
C VAL A 209 -11.07 17.41 8.82
N GLY A 210 -11.17 17.91 7.59
CA GLY A 210 -11.03 17.10 6.38
C GLY A 210 -9.69 16.39 6.29
N ALA A 211 -8.61 17.13 6.58
CA ALA A 211 -7.27 16.53 6.60
C ALA A 211 -7.15 15.43 7.65
N ARG A 212 -7.62 15.65 8.88
CA ARG A 212 -7.49 14.67 9.97
C ARG A 212 -8.31 13.41 9.71
N VAL A 213 -9.58 13.57 9.33
CA VAL A 213 -10.51 12.44 9.20
C VAL A 213 -10.05 11.47 8.10
N VAL A 214 -9.73 11.98 6.91
CA VAL A 214 -9.25 11.11 5.83
C VAL A 214 -7.87 10.53 6.13
N ASN A 215 -6.94 11.33 6.65
CA ASN A 215 -5.60 10.83 6.97
C ASN A 215 -5.63 9.72 8.04
N ILE A 216 -6.45 9.88 9.09
CA ILE A 216 -6.63 8.83 10.11
C ILE A 216 -7.19 7.55 9.49
N ALA A 217 -8.23 7.63 8.67
CA ALA A 217 -8.78 6.44 8.02
C ALA A 217 -7.79 5.77 7.06
N GLN A 218 -7.01 6.55 6.29
CA GLN A 218 -5.95 6.00 5.44
C GLN A 218 -4.87 5.30 6.26
N ILE A 219 -4.43 5.88 7.37
CA ILE A 219 -3.45 5.26 8.28
C ILE A 219 -4.01 3.97 8.87
N ILE A 220 -5.27 3.96 9.33
CA ILE A 220 -5.91 2.75 9.87
C ILE A 220 -5.97 1.66 8.79
N GLU A 221 -6.45 1.98 7.58
CA GLU A 221 -6.55 1.04 6.46
C GLU A 221 -5.18 0.42 6.12
N LEU A 222 -4.13 1.24 6.03
CA LEU A 222 -2.79 0.79 5.67
C LEU A 222 -2.13 -0.04 6.77
N LEU A 223 -2.21 0.40 8.04
CA LEU A 223 -1.66 -0.35 9.17
C LEU A 223 -2.40 -1.68 9.38
N MET A 224 -3.72 -1.67 9.21
CA MET A 224 -4.52 -2.88 9.30
C MET A 224 -4.22 -3.87 8.16
N THR A 225 -3.96 -3.36 6.95
CA THR A 225 -3.46 -4.20 5.84
C THR A 225 -2.12 -4.85 6.18
N CYS A 226 -1.20 -4.11 6.81
CA CYS A 226 0.06 -4.65 7.33
C CYS A 226 -0.17 -5.75 8.38
N ILE A 227 -1.08 -5.53 9.33
CA ILE A 227 -1.45 -6.54 10.34
C ILE A 227 -2.00 -7.81 9.67
N LEU A 228 -2.91 -7.67 8.70
CA LEU A 228 -3.49 -8.80 7.98
C LEU A 228 -2.44 -9.64 7.24
N TYR A 229 -1.38 -9.02 6.69
CA TYR A 229 -0.27 -9.76 6.08
C TYR A 229 0.53 -10.60 7.07
N VAL A 230 0.60 -10.19 8.34
CA VAL A 230 1.24 -10.99 9.39
C VAL A 230 0.29 -12.11 9.86
N VAL A 231 -1.00 -11.80 10.04
CA VAL A 231 -2.00 -12.79 10.48
C VAL A 231 -2.14 -13.93 9.46
N VAL A 232 -2.31 -13.61 8.17
CA VAL A 232 -2.44 -14.62 7.10
C VAL A 232 -1.19 -15.48 6.97
N CYS A 233 -0.02 -14.92 7.23
CA CYS A 233 1.24 -15.63 7.29
C CYS A 233 1.22 -16.70 8.39
N GLY A 234 0.75 -16.35 9.59
CA GLY A 234 0.52 -17.32 10.67
C GLY A 234 -0.45 -18.43 10.26
N ASP A 235 -1.61 -18.06 9.68
CA ASP A 235 -2.65 -19.00 9.25
C ASP A 235 -2.18 -19.97 8.15
N LEU A 236 -1.35 -19.50 7.22
CA LEU A 236 -0.75 -20.31 6.16
C LEU A 236 0.29 -21.29 6.73
N MET A 237 1.10 -20.86 7.69
CA MET A 237 2.15 -21.70 8.27
C MET A 237 1.58 -22.77 9.19
N ILE A 238 0.62 -22.44 10.05
CA ILE A 238 -0.07 -23.44 10.89
C ILE A 238 -0.88 -24.41 10.02
N GLY A 239 -1.50 -23.94 8.92
CA GLY A 239 -2.19 -24.80 7.96
C GLY A 239 -1.24 -25.75 7.21
N THR A 240 0.04 -25.37 7.06
CA THR A 240 1.08 -26.21 6.44
C THR A 240 1.63 -27.25 7.42
N PHE A 241 1.90 -26.84 8.66
CA PHE A 241 2.50 -27.67 9.71
C PHE A 241 1.55 -27.79 10.92
N PRO A 242 0.38 -28.43 10.78
CA PRO A 242 -0.62 -28.48 11.85
C PRO A 242 -0.15 -29.29 13.07
N GLU A 243 0.73 -30.26 12.87
CA GLU A 243 1.33 -31.09 13.94
C GLU A 243 2.71 -30.55 14.39
N GLY A 244 3.10 -29.36 13.91
CA GLY A 244 4.37 -28.73 14.28
C GLY A 244 4.37 -28.23 15.72
N ALA A 245 5.56 -28.04 16.29
CA ALA A 245 5.72 -27.49 17.64
C ALA A 245 5.49 -25.97 17.73
N ILE A 246 5.27 -25.29 16.59
CA ILE A 246 5.14 -23.84 16.50
C ILE A 246 3.67 -23.50 16.28
N ASP A 247 3.06 -22.80 17.25
CA ASP A 247 1.68 -22.31 17.17
C ASP A 247 1.56 -21.11 16.22
N THR A 248 0.31 -20.72 15.90
CA THR A 248 0.03 -19.64 14.96
C THR A 248 0.70 -18.31 15.35
N ARG A 249 0.73 -17.95 16.64
CA ARG A 249 1.34 -16.69 17.08
C ARG A 249 2.85 -16.74 17.01
N SER A 250 3.46 -17.87 17.32
CA SER A 250 4.91 -18.05 17.14
C SER A 250 5.32 -17.95 15.67
N TRP A 251 4.49 -18.46 14.75
CA TRP A 251 4.70 -18.21 13.31
C TRP A 251 4.60 -16.73 12.95
N MET A 252 3.61 -16.00 13.49
CA MET A 252 3.49 -14.56 13.28
C MET A 252 4.72 -13.79 13.80
N MET A 253 5.25 -14.16 14.97
CA MET A 253 6.48 -13.57 15.52
C MET A 253 7.69 -13.86 14.64
N LEU A 254 7.87 -15.12 14.23
CA LEU A 254 8.99 -15.54 13.39
C LEU A 254 8.99 -14.79 12.06
N ILE A 255 7.83 -14.67 11.41
CA ILE A 255 7.68 -13.92 10.16
C ILE A 255 7.87 -12.42 10.40
N GLY A 256 7.37 -11.90 11.52
CA GLY A 256 7.57 -10.53 11.96
C GLY A 256 9.05 -10.14 12.08
N ILE A 257 9.91 -11.03 12.56
CA ILE A 257 11.37 -10.80 12.63
C ILE A 257 11.95 -10.53 11.23
N PHE A 258 11.49 -11.24 10.20
CA PHE A 258 11.92 -11.02 8.82
C PHE A 258 11.41 -9.70 8.22
N LEU A 259 10.40 -9.06 8.83
CA LEU A 259 9.90 -7.74 8.41
C LEU A 259 10.73 -6.60 9.01
N ILE A 260 11.41 -6.79 10.15
CA ILE A 260 12.19 -5.72 10.82
C ILE A 260 13.25 -5.08 9.89
N PRO A 261 14.01 -5.83 9.07
CA PRO A 261 14.95 -5.25 8.11
C PRO A 261 14.32 -4.22 7.14
N LEU A 262 13.00 -4.30 6.89
CA LEU A 262 12.29 -3.32 6.05
C LEU A 262 12.33 -1.92 6.65
N GLY A 263 12.47 -1.77 7.97
CA GLY A 263 12.62 -0.46 8.61
C GLY A 263 13.87 0.30 8.17
N PHE A 264 14.90 -0.43 7.73
CA PHE A 264 16.20 0.10 7.32
C PHE A 264 16.27 0.42 5.83
N LEU A 265 15.32 -0.07 5.04
CA LEU A 265 15.30 0.16 3.60
C LEU A 265 15.00 1.64 3.31
N LYS A 266 15.94 2.31 2.63
CA LYS A 266 15.79 3.71 2.22
C LYS A 266 15.10 3.85 0.86
N SER A 267 15.20 2.83 0.01
CA SER A 267 14.59 2.79 -1.31
C SER A 267 13.74 1.55 -1.46
N LEU A 268 12.51 1.75 -1.92
CA LEU A 268 11.54 0.69 -2.21
C LEU A 268 11.64 0.14 -3.63
N HIS A 269 12.46 0.73 -4.49
CA HIS A 269 12.48 0.37 -5.92
C HIS A 269 12.74 -1.13 -6.17
N HIS A 270 13.67 -1.73 -5.43
CA HIS A 270 13.92 -3.17 -5.56
C HIS A 270 12.79 -4.02 -4.99
N VAL A 271 12.11 -3.52 -3.94
CA VAL A 271 10.99 -4.19 -3.29
C VAL A 271 9.76 -4.19 -4.19
N SER A 272 9.47 -3.10 -4.90
CA SER A 272 8.34 -3.04 -5.83
C SER A 272 8.56 -3.91 -7.08
N VAL A 273 9.76 -3.93 -7.65
CA VAL A 273 10.10 -4.85 -8.76
C VAL A 273 9.94 -6.30 -8.32
N LEU A 274 10.38 -6.64 -7.12
CA LEU A 274 10.28 -7.99 -6.60
C LEU A 274 8.83 -8.36 -6.21
N SER A 275 8.05 -7.40 -5.71
CA SER A 275 6.60 -7.54 -5.48
C SER A 275 5.82 -7.76 -6.78
N PHE A 276 6.22 -7.12 -7.89
CA PHE A 276 5.69 -7.36 -9.22
C PHE A 276 5.84 -8.84 -9.62
N TRP A 277 7.07 -9.37 -9.54
CA TRP A 277 7.32 -10.78 -9.87
C TRP A 277 6.62 -11.74 -8.92
N CYS A 278 6.49 -11.36 -7.66
CA CYS A 278 5.73 -12.15 -6.69
C CYS A 278 4.24 -12.19 -7.03
N THR A 279 3.68 -11.09 -7.55
CA THR A 279 2.29 -11.06 -7.99
C THR A 279 2.06 -11.92 -9.24
N MET A 280 3.03 -11.94 -10.18
CA MET A 280 3.02 -12.89 -11.31
C MET A 280 2.99 -14.34 -10.81
N ALA A 281 3.88 -14.71 -9.89
CA ALA A 281 3.91 -16.05 -9.30
C ALA A 281 2.59 -16.40 -8.60
N HIS A 282 1.98 -15.43 -7.92
CA HIS A 282 0.67 -15.61 -7.30
C HIS A 282 -0.46 -15.84 -8.30
N LEU A 283 -0.48 -15.12 -9.43
CA LEU A 283 -1.46 -15.39 -10.50
C LEU A 283 -1.30 -16.82 -11.04
N PHE A 284 -0.06 -17.26 -11.23
CA PHE A 284 0.23 -18.63 -11.66
C PHE A 284 -0.26 -19.66 -10.64
N ILE A 285 -0.02 -19.43 -9.34
CA ILE A 285 -0.54 -20.29 -8.26
C ILE A 285 -2.07 -20.35 -8.28
N ASN A 286 -2.75 -19.22 -8.44
CA ASN A 286 -4.21 -19.22 -8.54
C ASN A 286 -4.71 -19.97 -9.78
N ALA A 287 -4.00 -19.88 -10.90
CA ALA A 287 -4.32 -20.67 -12.09
C ALA A 287 -4.16 -22.17 -11.82
N ILE A 288 -3.13 -22.59 -11.08
CA ILE A 288 -2.97 -23.99 -10.65
C ILE A 288 -4.11 -24.40 -9.71
N ILE A 289 -4.50 -23.56 -8.74
CA ILE A 289 -5.62 -23.85 -7.83
C ILE A 289 -6.93 -24.01 -8.61
N ILE A 290 -7.21 -23.13 -9.57
CA ILE A 290 -8.36 -23.27 -10.47
C ILE A 290 -8.25 -24.57 -11.27
N GLY A 291 -7.08 -24.89 -11.81
CA GLY A 291 -6.82 -26.15 -12.51
C GLY A 291 -7.11 -27.37 -11.64
N TYR A 292 -6.64 -27.37 -10.39
CA TYR A 292 -6.95 -28.39 -9.39
C TYR A 292 -8.47 -28.51 -9.18
N CYS A 293 -9.16 -27.39 -8.98
CA CYS A 293 -10.62 -27.38 -8.82
C CYS A 293 -11.37 -27.93 -10.04
N ILE A 294 -10.89 -27.65 -11.25
CA ILE A 294 -11.49 -28.17 -12.50
C ILE A 294 -11.28 -29.69 -12.62
N LEU A 295 -10.16 -30.23 -12.13
CA LEU A 295 -9.96 -31.68 -12.10
C LEU A 295 -10.96 -32.38 -11.17
N GLU A 296 -11.38 -31.71 -10.10
CA GLU A 296 -12.39 -32.19 -9.15
C GLU A 296 -13.83 -31.84 -9.57
N ILE A 297 -14.08 -31.47 -10.84
CA ILE A 297 -15.40 -31.02 -11.33
C ILE A 297 -16.54 -32.04 -11.11
N GLY A 298 -16.20 -33.33 -11.07
CA GLY A 298 -17.16 -34.41 -10.81
C GLY A 298 -17.79 -34.33 -9.41
N ASP A 299 -17.07 -33.76 -8.43
CA ASP A 299 -17.48 -33.68 -7.02
C ASP A 299 -17.96 -32.28 -6.62
N TRP A 300 -18.18 -31.39 -7.59
CA TRP A 300 -18.64 -30.04 -7.33
C TRP A 300 -20.01 -30.00 -6.65
N GLY A 301 -20.07 -29.33 -5.50
CA GLY A 301 -21.27 -29.19 -4.69
C GLY A 301 -22.20 -28.09 -5.17
N TRP A 302 -22.77 -28.21 -6.38
CA TRP A 302 -23.68 -27.19 -6.95
C TRP A 302 -24.83 -26.80 -6.01
N SER A 303 -25.41 -27.78 -5.32
CA SER A 303 -26.51 -27.57 -4.37
C SER A 303 -26.08 -26.96 -3.04
N LYS A 304 -24.77 -26.85 -2.78
CA LYS A 304 -24.21 -26.28 -1.54
C LYS A 304 -24.10 -24.76 -1.61
N VAL A 305 -24.17 -24.16 -2.80
CA VAL A 305 -24.19 -22.69 -2.94
C VAL A 305 -25.55 -22.17 -2.48
N LYS A 306 -25.54 -21.46 -1.35
CA LYS A 306 -26.77 -20.99 -0.70
C LYS A 306 -27.41 -19.83 -1.48
N TRP A 307 -28.73 -19.88 -1.59
CA TRP A 307 -29.55 -18.73 -1.97
C TRP A 307 -30.01 -17.91 -0.76
N SER A 308 -30.03 -18.53 0.43
CA SER A 308 -30.38 -17.87 1.68
C SER A 308 -29.24 -16.98 2.18
N LEU A 309 -29.63 -15.80 2.67
CA LEU A 309 -28.72 -14.86 3.34
C LEU A 309 -28.74 -15.14 4.84
N ASP A 310 -27.60 -15.54 5.40
CA ASP A 310 -27.38 -15.49 6.84
C ASP A 310 -26.97 -14.07 7.22
N MET A 311 -27.92 -13.28 7.72
CA MET A 311 -27.72 -11.89 8.08
C MET A 311 -26.67 -11.67 9.19
N LYS A 312 -26.24 -12.72 9.90
CA LYS A 312 -25.17 -12.61 10.90
C LYS A 312 -23.78 -12.68 10.28
N THR A 313 -23.60 -13.50 9.24
CA THR A 313 -22.26 -13.76 8.68
C THR A 313 -22.04 -13.12 7.32
N PHE A 314 -23.12 -12.76 6.63
CA PHE A 314 -23.05 -12.07 5.36
C PHE A 314 -22.37 -10.68 5.46
N PRO A 315 -22.59 -9.86 6.50
CA PRO A 315 -21.92 -8.57 6.63
C PRO A 315 -20.40 -8.66 6.71
N ILE A 316 -19.88 -9.69 7.41
CA ILE A 316 -18.44 -9.98 7.44
C ILE A 316 -17.91 -10.26 6.03
N SER A 317 -18.68 -11.01 5.23
CA SER A 317 -18.34 -11.33 3.84
C SER A 317 -18.37 -10.10 2.94
N LEU A 318 -19.36 -9.23 3.10
CA LEU A 318 -19.40 -7.93 2.42
C LEU A 318 -18.18 -7.09 2.76
N GLY A 319 -17.78 -7.03 4.04
CA GLY A 319 -16.56 -6.36 4.47
C GLY A 319 -15.31 -6.92 3.79
N VAL A 320 -15.14 -8.25 3.77
CA VAL A 320 -14.05 -8.93 3.05
C VAL A 320 -14.02 -8.54 1.57
N ILE A 321 -15.18 -8.51 0.91
CA ILE A 321 -15.29 -8.14 -0.50
C ILE A 321 -14.91 -6.66 -0.70
N VAL A 322 -15.47 -5.73 0.09
CA VAL A 322 -15.18 -4.28 0.03
C VAL A 322 -13.69 -4.01 0.26
N PHE A 323 -13.11 -4.61 1.29
CA PHE A 323 -11.68 -4.50 1.55
C PHE A 323 -10.86 -4.95 0.35
N SER A 324 -11.23 -6.09 -0.27
CA SER A 324 -10.52 -6.60 -1.43
C SER A 324 -10.54 -5.65 -2.64
N TYR A 325 -11.49 -4.73 -2.75
CA TYR A 325 -11.57 -3.75 -3.85
C TYR A 325 -11.07 -2.35 -3.46
N THR A 326 -10.56 -2.18 -2.26
CA THR A 326 -10.10 -0.87 -1.78
C THR A 326 -8.82 -0.48 -2.52
N SER A 327 -8.91 0.56 -3.35
CA SER A 327 -7.79 1.09 -4.15
C SER A 327 -7.75 2.63 -4.18
N GLN A 328 -8.79 3.28 -3.65
CA GLN A 328 -9.07 4.71 -3.72
C GLN A 328 -7.96 5.56 -3.09
N ILE A 329 -7.23 5.01 -2.11
CA ILE A 329 -6.06 5.66 -1.49
C ILE A 329 -4.98 5.97 -2.54
N PHE A 330 -4.80 5.08 -3.51
CA PHE A 330 -3.70 5.15 -4.49
C PHE A 330 -4.09 5.85 -5.78
N LEU A 331 -5.39 5.96 -6.10
CA LEU A 331 -5.87 6.49 -7.38
C LEU A 331 -5.40 7.91 -7.68
N PRO A 332 -5.43 8.90 -6.75
CA PRO A 332 -4.97 10.26 -7.04
C PRO A 332 -3.51 10.34 -7.46
N THR A 333 -2.67 9.54 -6.81
CA THR A 333 -1.23 9.52 -7.07
C THR A 333 -0.91 8.72 -8.34
N LEU A 334 -1.60 7.60 -8.55
CA LEU A 334 -1.50 6.80 -9.76
C LEU A 334 -1.89 7.60 -11.01
N GLU A 335 -3.01 8.34 -10.95
CA GLU A 335 -3.44 9.24 -12.00
C GLU A 335 -2.42 10.36 -12.27
N GLY A 336 -1.87 10.95 -11.21
CA GLY A 336 -0.85 12.00 -11.31
C GLY A 336 0.38 11.57 -12.11
N ASN A 337 0.75 10.30 -12.02
CA ASN A 337 1.93 9.70 -12.67
C ASN A 337 1.71 9.13 -14.06
N LEU A 338 0.47 9.06 -14.55
CA LEU A 338 0.22 8.55 -15.89
C LEU A 338 0.84 9.46 -16.97
N ILE A 339 1.52 8.86 -17.94
CA ILE A 339 2.03 9.56 -19.14
C ILE A 339 0.86 10.22 -19.87
N ASP A 340 -0.21 9.46 -20.07
CA ASP A 340 -1.46 9.91 -20.70
C ASP A 340 -2.63 9.70 -19.74
N ARG A 341 -3.04 10.79 -19.08
CA ARG A 341 -4.14 10.80 -18.11
C ARG A 341 -5.51 10.55 -18.75
N SER A 342 -5.65 10.76 -20.06
CA SER A 342 -6.93 10.51 -20.75
C SER A 342 -7.32 9.03 -20.76
N LYS A 343 -6.33 8.14 -20.60
CA LYS A 343 -6.53 6.68 -20.54
C LYS A 343 -6.88 6.15 -19.16
N PHE A 344 -6.92 7.00 -18.12
CA PHE A 344 -7.20 6.57 -16.75
C PHE A 344 -8.53 5.81 -16.63
N ASP A 345 -9.61 6.34 -17.22
CA ASP A 345 -10.93 5.72 -17.18
C ASP A 345 -10.97 4.35 -17.87
N TRP A 346 -10.31 4.25 -19.02
CA TRP A 346 -10.19 3.00 -19.77
C TRP A 346 -9.43 1.94 -18.95
N MET A 347 -8.29 2.34 -18.38
CA MET A 347 -7.48 1.51 -17.51
C MET A 347 -8.30 1.02 -16.31
N LEU A 348 -9.02 1.94 -15.64
CA LEU A 348 -9.76 1.61 -14.43
C LEU A 348 -10.93 0.66 -14.70
N ASN A 349 -11.63 0.85 -15.84
CA ASN A 349 -12.69 -0.04 -16.30
C ASN A 349 -12.17 -1.47 -16.50
N TRP A 350 -11.11 -1.65 -17.29
CA TRP A 350 -10.59 -2.98 -17.60
C TRP A 350 -10.00 -3.67 -16.37
N SER A 351 -9.30 -2.94 -15.50
CA SER A 351 -8.79 -3.49 -14.25
C SER A 351 -9.92 -3.99 -13.35
N HIS A 352 -11.03 -3.24 -13.21
CA HIS A 352 -12.16 -3.65 -12.37
C HIS A 352 -12.98 -4.78 -13.01
N ILE A 353 -13.17 -4.78 -14.33
CA ILE A 353 -13.85 -5.87 -15.04
C ILE A 353 -13.06 -7.18 -14.89
N ALA A 354 -11.74 -7.13 -15.11
CA ALA A 354 -10.87 -8.29 -14.96
C ALA A 354 -10.87 -8.79 -13.50
N ALA A 355 -10.77 -7.88 -12.53
CA ALA A 355 -10.84 -8.23 -11.11
C ALA A 355 -12.19 -8.84 -10.72
N ALA A 356 -13.31 -8.26 -11.18
CA ALA A 356 -14.66 -8.79 -10.94
C ALA A 356 -14.84 -10.20 -11.48
N ALA A 357 -14.46 -10.42 -12.75
CA ALA A 357 -14.53 -11.74 -13.37
C ALA A 357 -13.67 -12.75 -12.63
N PHE A 358 -12.40 -12.42 -12.38
CA PHE A 358 -11.47 -13.33 -11.74
C PHE A 358 -11.88 -13.68 -10.31
N LYS A 359 -12.21 -12.67 -9.48
CA LYS A 359 -12.61 -12.87 -8.08
C LYS A 359 -13.89 -13.68 -7.95
N SER A 360 -14.89 -13.39 -8.80
CA SER A 360 -16.16 -14.11 -8.80
C SER A 360 -16.00 -15.56 -9.23
N ILE A 361 -15.24 -15.80 -10.31
CA ILE A 361 -14.96 -17.17 -10.80
C ILE A 361 -14.12 -17.93 -9.77
N PHE A 362 -13.05 -17.33 -9.26
CA PHE A 362 -12.17 -17.96 -8.26
C PHE A 362 -12.93 -18.32 -6.99
N GLY A 363 -13.70 -17.37 -6.43
CA GLY A 363 -14.52 -17.59 -5.24
C GLY A 363 -15.55 -18.70 -5.45
N TRP A 364 -16.24 -18.69 -6.59
CA TRP A 364 -17.28 -19.67 -6.89
C TRP A 364 -16.73 -21.07 -7.15
N VAL A 365 -15.73 -21.20 -8.02
CA VAL A 365 -15.12 -22.49 -8.38
C VAL A 365 -14.47 -23.15 -7.17
N CYS A 366 -13.69 -22.40 -6.39
CA CYS A 366 -13.06 -22.97 -5.20
C CYS A 366 -14.10 -23.40 -4.15
N PHE A 367 -15.16 -22.62 -3.96
CA PHE A 367 -16.24 -23.01 -3.06
C PHE A 367 -16.98 -24.25 -3.55
N LEU A 368 -17.21 -24.41 -4.87
CA LEU A 368 -17.85 -25.61 -5.41
C LEU A 368 -17.03 -26.88 -5.12
N THR A 369 -15.71 -26.78 -5.20
CA THR A 369 -14.79 -27.89 -4.90
C THR A 369 -14.80 -28.26 -3.41
N PHE A 370 -14.60 -27.28 -2.52
CA PHE A 370 -14.40 -27.55 -1.08
C PHE A 370 -15.67 -27.44 -0.23
N GLN A 371 -16.75 -26.92 -0.80
CA GLN A 371 -18.08 -26.89 -0.21
C GLN A 371 -18.07 -26.31 1.22
N ASN A 372 -18.70 -27.01 2.17
CA ASN A 372 -18.79 -26.59 3.56
C ASN A 372 -17.46 -26.67 4.32
N ASP A 373 -16.44 -27.34 3.78
CA ASP A 373 -15.14 -27.47 4.41
C ASP A 373 -14.23 -26.26 4.13
N THR A 374 -14.66 -25.35 3.24
CA THR A 374 -13.95 -24.13 2.86
C THR A 374 -13.42 -23.35 4.07
N GLN A 375 -12.10 -23.26 4.19
CA GLN A 375 -11.40 -22.54 5.25
C GLN A 375 -11.28 -21.05 4.91
N GLN A 376 -10.92 -20.23 5.91
CA GLN A 376 -10.71 -18.77 5.73
C GLN A 376 -9.63 -18.46 4.67
N VAL A 377 -8.69 -19.39 4.49
CA VAL A 377 -7.65 -19.35 3.47
C VAL A 377 -7.76 -20.64 2.65
N ILE A 378 -8.17 -20.51 1.39
CA ILE A 378 -8.55 -21.65 0.55
C ILE A 378 -7.45 -22.69 0.34
N THR A 379 -6.19 -22.27 0.40
CA THR A 379 -5.06 -23.16 0.18
C THR A 379 -4.88 -24.16 1.31
N ASN A 380 -5.42 -23.89 2.49
CA ASN A 380 -5.48 -24.84 3.61
C ASN A 380 -6.43 -26.02 3.35
N ASN A 381 -7.31 -25.92 2.35
CA ASN A 381 -8.15 -27.03 1.92
C ASN A 381 -7.46 -28.02 0.98
N LEU A 382 -6.27 -27.71 0.46
CA LEU A 382 -5.55 -28.61 -0.46
C LEU A 382 -5.16 -29.92 0.25
N HIS A 383 -5.60 -31.06 -0.31
CA HIS A 383 -5.39 -32.38 0.29
C HIS A 383 -3.92 -32.84 0.28
N SER A 384 -3.17 -32.52 -0.78
CA SER A 384 -1.75 -32.90 -0.88
C SER A 384 -0.90 -32.02 0.04
N ALA A 385 -0.32 -32.62 1.08
CA ALA A 385 0.50 -31.91 2.07
C ALA A 385 1.69 -31.17 1.43
N GLY A 386 2.38 -31.80 0.47
CA GLY A 386 3.50 -31.18 -0.24
C GLY A 386 3.08 -30.01 -1.13
N PHE A 387 1.97 -30.17 -1.87
CA PHE A 387 1.43 -29.10 -2.72
C PHE A 387 0.90 -27.93 -1.89
N LYS A 388 0.15 -28.22 -0.83
CA LYS A 388 -0.30 -27.24 0.16
C LYS A 388 0.89 -26.45 0.73
N GLY A 389 1.94 -27.13 1.17
CA GLY A 389 3.12 -26.47 1.73
C GLY A 389 3.85 -25.58 0.74
N LEU A 390 4.00 -26.03 -0.52
CA LEU A 390 4.60 -25.20 -1.58
C LEU A 390 3.77 -23.92 -1.83
N VAL A 391 2.46 -24.08 -2.01
CA VAL A 391 1.54 -22.96 -2.27
C VAL A 391 1.52 -21.99 -1.09
N ASN A 392 1.37 -22.50 0.13
CA ASN A 392 1.33 -21.69 1.34
C ASN A 392 2.64 -20.94 1.56
N PHE A 393 3.79 -21.59 1.35
CA PHE A 393 5.08 -20.92 1.45
C PHE A 393 5.25 -19.80 0.41
N CYS A 394 4.84 -20.03 -0.84
CA CYS A 394 4.84 -18.98 -1.85
C CYS A 394 3.91 -17.81 -1.49
N LEU A 395 2.76 -18.09 -0.88
CA LEU A 395 1.87 -17.06 -0.36
C LEU A 395 2.49 -16.29 0.81
N VAL A 396 3.18 -16.95 1.75
CA VAL A 396 3.91 -16.28 2.84
C VAL A 396 4.97 -15.35 2.29
N VAL A 397 5.80 -15.82 1.35
CA VAL A 397 6.80 -14.99 0.67
C VAL A 397 6.11 -13.78 0.03
N LYS A 398 4.98 -13.98 -0.65
CA LYS A 398 4.21 -12.89 -1.22
C LYS A 398 3.70 -11.87 -0.20
N ALA A 399 3.25 -12.32 0.98
CA ALA A 399 2.78 -11.42 2.04
C ALA A 399 3.92 -10.49 2.47
N VAL A 400 5.08 -11.09 2.75
CA VAL A 400 6.28 -10.39 3.18
C VAL A 400 6.75 -9.37 2.15
N LEU A 401 6.59 -9.68 0.86
CA LEU A 401 6.98 -8.79 -0.24
C LEU A 401 5.92 -7.74 -0.60
N SER A 402 4.67 -7.97 -0.22
CA SER A 402 3.56 -7.03 -0.40
C SER A 402 3.41 -6.09 0.79
N TYR A 403 3.87 -6.48 1.98
CA TYR A 403 3.88 -5.70 3.22
C TYR A 403 4.52 -4.30 3.10
N PRO A 404 5.65 -4.12 2.39
CA PRO A 404 6.34 -2.83 2.34
C PRO A 404 5.49 -1.72 1.74
N LEU A 405 4.70 -1.99 0.70
CA LEU A 405 3.90 -0.95 0.02
C LEU A 405 2.95 -0.20 0.98
N PRO A 406 2.01 -0.87 1.68
CA PRO A 406 1.16 -0.17 2.63
C PRO A 406 1.93 0.33 3.85
N TYR A 407 3.00 -0.36 4.27
CA TYR A 407 3.84 0.07 5.40
C TYR A 407 4.50 1.43 5.14
N TYR A 408 5.14 1.62 3.98
CA TYR A 408 5.78 2.89 3.64
C TYR A 408 4.76 4.00 3.40
N ALA A 409 3.62 3.69 2.77
CA ALA A 409 2.53 4.64 2.64
C ALA A 409 2.02 5.09 4.04
N ALA A 410 1.90 4.17 5.00
CA ALA A 410 1.53 4.49 6.37
C ALA A 410 2.61 5.34 7.06
N CYS A 411 3.89 4.97 6.93
CA CYS A 411 5.00 5.75 7.48
C CYS A 411 5.04 7.17 6.91
N GLU A 412 4.80 7.34 5.62
CA GLU A 412 4.77 8.65 4.97
C GLU A 412 3.60 9.50 5.46
N LEU A 413 2.40 8.92 5.60
CA LEU A 413 1.24 9.62 6.17
C LEU A 413 1.45 10.02 7.63
N LEU A 414 2.04 9.12 8.44
CA LEU A 414 2.42 9.38 9.82
C LEU A 414 3.50 10.48 9.91
N GLU A 415 4.49 10.44 9.03
CA GLU A 415 5.54 11.45 8.91
C GLU A 415 4.96 12.84 8.63
N ARG A 416 4.09 12.94 7.62
CA ARG A 416 3.41 14.18 7.27
C ARG A 416 2.52 14.70 8.40
N ALA A 417 1.94 13.82 9.20
CA ALA A 417 1.06 14.17 10.31
C ALA A 417 1.82 14.62 11.57
N LEU A 418 2.97 14.02 11.86
CA LEU A 418 3.63 14.13 13.16
C LEU A 418 5.01 14.81 13.12
N PHE A 419 5.75 14.72 12.00
CA PHE A 419 7.20 14.95 11.94
C PHE A 419 7.66 15.98 10.87
N ARG A 420 6.94 17.09 10.67
CA ARG A 420 7.33 18.24 9.82
C ARG A 420 8.02 19.39 10.57
N GLY A 421 8.35 19.22 11.86
CA GLY A 421 8.95 20.27 12.69
C GLY A 421 7.96 21.35 13.16
N LYS A 422 8.33 22.09 14.21
CA LYS A 422 7.54 23.22 14.72
C LYS A 422 7.69 24.43 13.78
N PRO A 423 6.63 25.23 13.53
CA PRO A 423 5.29 25.17 14.15
C PRO A 423 4.31 24.24 13.42
N LYS A 424 4.69 23.61 12.30
CA LYS A 424 3.78 22.83 11.44
C LYS A 424 3.29 21.52 12.10
N THR A 425 4.10 20.88 12.95
CA THR A 425 3.78 19.63 13.68
C THR A 425 4.46 19.57 15.05
N LEU A 426 4.07 18.58 15.87
CA LEU A 426 4.53 18.43 17.26
C LEU A 426 6.00 17.99 17.38
N PHE A 427 6.47 17.12 16.48
CA PHE A 427 7.80 16.51 16.57
C PHE A 427 8.77 17.08 15.52
N PRO A 428 10.09 17.02 15.79
CA PRO A 428 11.13 17.41 14.83
C PRO A 428 11.09 16.53 13.57
N THR A 429 11.82 16.93 12.53
CA THR A 429 11.89 16.16 11.27
C THR A 429 12.69 14.87 11.42
N ILE A 430 12.19 13.74 10.91
CA ILE A 430 12.91 12.45 10.96
C ILE A 430 14.15 12.39 10.06
N TRP A 431 14.26 13.33 9.10
CA TRP A 431 15.35 13.42 8.14
C TRP A 431 16.36 14.49 8.54
N THR A 432 17.64 14.25 8.25
CA THR A 432 18.70 15.28 8.29
C THR A 432 18.60 16.20 7.08
N LEU A 433 19.39 17.28 7.08
CA LEU A 433 19.45 18.23 5.97
C LEU A 433 19.92 17.55 4.67
N ASP A 434 20.77 16.53 4.78
CA ASP A 434 21.30 15.73 3.67
C ASP A 434 20.37 14.60 3.21
N ARG A 435 19.09 14.61 3.64
CA ARG A 435 18.10 13.55 3.40
C ARG A 435 18.47 12.18 3.98
N GLU A 436 19.32 12.13 5.00
CA GLU A 436 19.65 10.91 5.73
C GLU A 436 18.63 10.66 6.86
N LEU A 437 18.25 9.40 7.07
CA LEU A 437 17.28 9.04 8.11
C LEU A 437 17.95 9.13 9.49
N LYS A 438 17.41 9.94 10.40
CA LYS A 438 17.92 10.04 11.78
C LYS A 438 17.67 8.74 12.54
N VAL A 439 18.54 8.42 13.50
CA VAL A 439 18.44 7.20 14.33
C VAL A 439 17.08 7.06 15.00
N TRP A 440 16.53 8.16 15.53
CA TRP A 440 15.21 8.13 16.16
C TRP A 440 14.07 7.98 15.13
N GLY A 441 14.26 8.45 13.89
CA GLY A 441 13.32 8.23 12.78
C GLY A 441 13.31 6.76 12.33
N LEU A 442 14.47 6.12 12.34
CA LEU A 442 14.60 4.66 12.16
C LEU A 442 13.92 3.90 13.31
N ALA A 443 14.14 4.31 14.56
CA ALA A 443 13.48 3.72 15.72
C ALA A 443 11.95 3.82 15.63
N TRP A 444 11.42 4.96 15.16
CA TRP A 444 10.00 5.14 14.89
C TRP A 444 9.48 4.17 13.82
N ARG A 445 10.18 4.05 12.68
CA ARG A 445 9.84 3.12 11.59
C ARG A 445 9.80 1.67 12.07
N VAL A 446 10.85 1.24 12.79
CA VAL A 446 10.88 -0.10 13.41
C VAL A 446 9.75 -0.25 14.44
N GLY A 447 9.44 0.79 15.23
CA GLY A 447 8.32 0.80 16.16
C GLY A 447 6.96 0.57 15.51
N VAL A 448 6.73 1.10 14.30
CA VAL A 448 5.51 0.83 13.52
C VAL A 448 5.43 -0.64 13.10
N ILE A 449 6.55 -1.26 12.70
CA ILE A 449 6.59 -2.70 12.37
C ILE A 449 6.33 -3.55 13.61
N LEU A 450 6.93 -3.19 14.75
CA LEU A 450 6.68 -3.91 16.00
C LEU A 450 5.22 -3.79 16.45
N PHE A 451 4.60 -2.62 16.23
CA PHE A 451 3.19 -2.40 16.50
C PHE A 451 2.29 -3.30 15.64
N THR A 452 2.55 -3.44 14.34
CA THR A 452 1.74 -4.30 13.47
C THR A 452 1.88 -5.79 13.84
N ILE A 453 3.09 -6.24 14.20
CA ILE A 453 3.33 -7.60 14.69
C ILE A 453 2.58 -7.84 16.01
N LEU A 454 2.68 -6.91 16.95
CA LEU A 454 1.99 -7.00 18.24
C LEU A 454 0.47 -7.10 18.06
N MET A 455 -0.11 -6.25 17.21
CA MET A 455 -1.53 -6.27 16.91
C MET A 455 -1.97 -7.58 16.23
N ALA A 456 -1.14 -8.15 15.34
CA ALA A 456 -1.43 -9.44 14.71
C ALA A 456 -1.50 -10.58 15.74
N ILE A 457 -0.62 -10.56 16.73
CA ILE A 457 -0.59 -11.56 17.82
C ILE A 457 -1.84 -11.46 18.70
N PHE A 458 -2.31 -10.24 18.98
CA PHE A 458 -3.49 -10.02 19.80
C PHE A 458 -4.81 -10.33 19.08
N ILE A 459 -4.87 -10.15 17.75
CA ILE A 459 -6.08 -10.36 16.95
C ILE A 459 -5.82 -11.38 15.83
N PRO A 460 -5.64 -12.69 16.13
CA PRO A 460 -5.35 -13.72 15.14
C PRO A 460 -6.63 -14.23 14.43
N HIS A 461 -7.49 -13.31 13.97
CA HIS A 461 -8.76 -13.65 13.30
C HIS A 461 -8.82 -13.03 11.92
N PHE A 462 -8.18 -13.67 10.94
CA PHE A 462 -7.98 -13.12 9.60
C PHE A 462 -9.26 -12.63 8.92
N SER A 463 -10.30 -13.47 8.80
CA SER A 463 -11.53 -13.09 8.10
C SER A 463 -12.37 -12.05 8.86
N ILE A 464 -12.43 -12.11 10.19
CA ILE A 464 -13.18 -11.16 11.02
C ILE A 464 -12.50 -9.79 10.95
N LEU A 465 -11.17 -9.75 11.09
CA LEU A 465 -10.39 -8.52 11.00
C LEU A 465 -10.55 -7.89 9.61
N MET A 466 -10.42 -8.68 8.55
CA MET A 466 -10.61 -8.21 7.18
C MET A 466 -12.03 -7.67 6.94
N GLY A 467 -13.06 -8.39 7.41
CA GLY A 467 -14.45 -7.95 7.36
C GLY A 467 -14.68 -6.63 8.10
N PHE A 468 -14.07 -6.47 9.27
CA PHE A 468 -14.14 -5.25 10.07
C PHE A 468 -13.53 -4.05 9.34
N ILE A 469 -12.31 -4.19 8.79
CA ILE A 469 -11.61 -3.12 8.08
C ILE A 469 -12.39 -2.69 6.84
N GLY A 470 -12.83 -3.65 6.03
CA GLY A 470 -13.63 -3.35 4.84
C GLY A 470 -14.95 -2.68 5.16
N SER A 471 -15.60 -3.07 6.25
CA SER A 471 -16.85 -2.44 6.71
C SER A 471 -16.61 -1.04 7.28
N PHE A 472 -15.50 -0.84 8.00
CA PHE A 472 -15.19 0.44 8.64
C PHE A 472 -14.52 1.41 7.67
N THR A 473 -13.20 1.29 7.48
CA THR A 473 -12.42 2.22 6.64
C THR A 473 -12.64 1.99 5.16
N GLY A 474 -12.87 0.74 4.74
CA GLY A 474 -13.15 0.38 3.35
C GLY A 474 -14.39 1.07 2.79
N THR A 475 -15.54 1.01 3.49
CA THR A 475 -16.77 1.70 3.05
C THR A 475 -16.62 3.23 3.07
N MET A 476 -15.91 3.79 4.06
CA MET A 476 -15.68 5.24 4.15
C MET A 476 -14.82 5.75 2.99
N LEU A 477 -13.68 5.12 2.74
CA LEU A 477 -12.71 5.50 1.71
C LEU A 477 -13.15 5.13 0.30
N SER A 478 -13.93 4.05 0.15
CA SER A 478 -14.29 3.55 -1.17
C SER A 478 -15.66 4.02 -1.63
N PHE A 479 -16.63 4.20 -0.72
CA PHE A 479 -18.03 4.50 -1.07
C PHE A 479 -18.45 5.90 -0.60
N ILE A 480 -18.44 6.14 0.72
CA ILE A 480 -19.11 7.31 1.31
C ILE A 480 -18.41 8.61 0.92
N TRP A 481 -17.10 8.72 1.16
CA TRP A 481 -16.39 9.98 0.93
C TRP A 481 -16.23 10.36 -0.54
N PRO A 482 -15.91 9.45 -1.49
CA PRO A 482 -15.84 9.82 -2.90
C PRO A 482 -17.16 10.42 -3.41
N CYS A 483 -18.30 9.78 -3.12
CA CYS A 483 -19.61 10.28 -3.50
C CYS A 483 -19.96 11.59 -2.79
N TYR A 484 -19.65 11.72 -1.49
CA TYR A 484 -19.89 12.96 -0.77
C TYR A 484 -19.05 14.13 -1.32
N PHE A 485 -17.79 13.89 -1.65
CA PHE A 485 -16.90 14.90 -2.25
C PHE A 485 -17.38 15.31 -3.64
N HIS A 486 -17.81 14.34 -4.44
CA HIS A 486 -18.38 14.59 -5.75
C HIS A 486 -19.63 15.46 -5.65
N LEU A 487 -20.58 15.09 -4.79
CA LEU A 487 -21.77 15.89 -4.50
C LEU A 487 -21.44 17.29 -3.98
N LYS A 488 -20.37 17.46 -3.21
CA LYS A 488 -20.01 18.77 -2.62
C LYS A 488 -19.33 19.68 -3.63
N LEU A 489 -18.42 19.16 -4.45
CA LEU A 489 -17.57 19.94 -5.36
C LEU A 489 -18.19 20.12 -6.75
N LYS A 490 -19.00 19.16 -7.23
CA LYS A 490 -19.52 19.12 -8.60
C LYS A 490 -21.04 19.29 -8.68
N ARG A 491 -21.72 19.61 -7.57
CA ARG A 491 -23.20 19.66 -7.51
C ARG A 491 -23.87 20.36 -8.69
N ASN A 492 -23.36 21.54 -9.04
CA ASN A 492 -24.01 22.43 -10.01
C ASN A 492 -23.86 21.95 -11.46
N SER A 493 -22.90 21.07 -11.74
CA SER A 493 -22.65 20.50 -13.07
C SER A 493 -23.19 19.07 -13.23
N MET A 494 -23.78 18.50 -12.19
CA MET A 494 -24.23 17.11 -12.17
C MET A 494 -25.68 16.95 -12.64
N GLU A 495 -25.94 15.85 -13.34
CA GLU A 495 -27.29 15.41 -13.65
C GLU A 495 -27.98 14.83 -12.40
N THR A 496 -29.31 14.97 -12.30
CA THR A 496 -30.11 14.41 -11.19
C THR A 496 -29.91 12.91 -11.03
N SER A 497 -29.69 12.17 -12.12
CA SER A 497 -29.40 10.72 -12.07
C SER A 497 -28.08 10.42 -11.35
N GLN A 498 -27.02 11.17 -11.63
CA GLN A 498 -25.73 11.03 -10.95
C GLN A 498 -25.83 11.36 -9.46
N VAL A 499 -26.57 12.42 -9.13
CA VAL A 499 -26.88 12.78 -7.74
C VAL A 499 -27.60 11.63 -7.02
N ALA A 500 -28.62 11.04 -7.64
CA ALA A 500 -29.37 9.95 -7.05
C ALA A 500 -28.49 8.72 -6.82
N TYR A 501 -27.59 8.43 -7.78
CA TYR A 501 -26.65 7.31 -7.66
C TYR A 501 -25.60 7.55 -6.57
N ASP A 502 -25.04 8.75 -6.43
CA ASP A 502 -24.14 9.10 -5.32
C ASP A 502 -24.83 8.95 -3.95
N CYS A 503 -26.07 9.45 -3.83
CA CYS A 503 -26.86 9.28 -2.61
C CYS A 503 -27.14 7.81 -2.30
N PHE A 504 -27.41 7.00 -3.33
CA PHE A 504 -27.62 5.56 -3.19
C PHE A 504 -26.35 4.85 -2.70
N VAL A 505 -25.18 5.17 -3.28
CA VAL A 505 -23.89 4.59 -2.86
C VAL A 505 -23.54 5.01 -1.43
N ILE A 506 -23.80 6.26 -1.04
CA ILE A 506 -23.64 6.72 0.34
C ILE A 506 -24.54 5.93 1.30
N PHE A 507 -25.82 5.78 0.97
CA PHE A 507 -26.76 5.00 1.77
C PHE A 507 -26.28 3.55 1.94
N LEU A 508 -25.87 2.91 0.84
CA LEU A 508 -25.34 1.56 0.84
C LEU A 508 -24.07 1.44 1.71
N GLY A 509 -23.15 2.40 1.59
CA GLY A 509 -21.92 2.45 2.38
C GLY A 509 -22.19 2.62 3.87
N VAL A 510 -23.14 3.48 4.25
CA VAL A 510 -23.55 3.66 5.66
C VAL A 510 -24.22 2.38 6.18
N LEU A 511 -25.11 1.77 5.40
CA LEU A 511 -25.79 0.53 5.77
C LEU A 511 -24.78 -0.61 6.00
N PHE A 512 -23.91 -0.86 5.03
CA PHE A 512 -22.89 -1.91 5.13
C PHE A 512 -21.85 -1.61 6.20
N GLY A 513 -21.50 -0.34 6.39
CA GLY A 513 -20.56 0.06 7.43
C GLY A 513 -21.11 -0.17 8.83
N ILE A 514 -22.35 0.27 9.11
CA ILE A 514 -22.96 0.10 10.44
C ILE A 514 -23.16 -1.39 10.75
N ILE A 515 -23.78 -2.14 9.84
CA ILE A 515 -24.05 -3.56 10.05
C ILE A 515 -22.74 -4.35 10.17
N GLY A 516 -21.80 -4.12 9.25
CA GLY A 516 -20.54 -4.85 9.21
C GLY A 516 -19.63 -4.57 10.40
N VAL A 517 -19.57 -3.32 10.88
CA VAL A 517 -18.84 -2.95 12.10
C VAL A 517 -19.49 -3.59 13.33
N TYR A 518 -20.82 -3.56 13.42
CA TYR A 518 -21.54 -4.18 14.54
C TYR A 518 -21.30 -5.69 14.60
N ASP A 519 -21.50 -6.42 13.49
CA ASP A 519 -21.39 -7.87 13.47
C ASP A 519 -19.93 -8.34 13.58
N SER A 520 -19.01 -7.72 12.83
CA SER A 520 -17.58 -8.07 12.92
C SER A 520 -17.02 -7.72 14.30
N GLY A 521 -17.45 -6.59 14.89
CA GLY A 521 -17.06 -6.19 16.24
C GLY A 521 -17.59 -7.15 17.30
N LYS A 522 -18.85 -7.59 17.18
CA LYS A 522 -19.44 -8.58 18.08
C LYS A 522 -18.73 -9.93 17.99
N GLU A 523 -18.44 -10.43 16.80
CA GLU A 523 -17.70 -11.68 16.63
C GLU A 523 -16.26 -11.56 17.11
N LEU A 524 -15.64 -10.39 16.96
CA LEU A 524 -14.31 -10.12 17.53
C LEU A 524 -14.33 -10.15 19.06
N ILE A 525 -15.27 -9.47 19.71
CA ILE A 525 -15.45 -9.51 21.17
C ILE A 525 -15.69 -10.94 21.64
N ARG A 526 -16.58 -11.67 20.95
CA ARG A 526 -16.89 -13.06 21.29
C ARG A 526 -15.66 -13.97 21.17
N ALA A 527 -14.82 -13.73 20.16
CA ALA A 527 -13.57 -14.46 19.99
C ALA A 527 -12.57 -14.18 21.13
N PHE A 528 -12.56 -12.96 21.68
CA PHE A 528 -11.80 -12.64 22.89
C PHE A 528 -12.38 -13.27 24.17
N GLU A 529 -13.71 -13.29 24.32
CA GLU A 529 -14.40 -13.82 25.51
C GLU A 529 -14.28 -15.35 25.65
N ILE A 530 -14.30 -16.09 24.53
CA ILE A 530 -14.19 -17.56 24.53
C ILE A 530 -12.80 -18.02 25.01
N GLY A 531 -11.83 -17.11 25.05
CA GLY A 531 -10.43 -17.44 25.35
C GLY A 531 -9.79 -18.05 24.11
N LEU A 532 -8.61 -17.54 23.76
CA LEU A 532 -7.88 -18.02 22.61
C LEU A 532 -7.38 -19.46 22.90
N PRO A 533 -7.50 -20.42 21.95
CA PRO A 533 -6.84 -21.70 22.12
C PRO A 533 -5.34 -21.43 22.25
N PHE A 534 -4.77 -21.91 23.36
CA PHE A 534 -3.33 -21.83 23.65
C PHE A 534 -2.56 -22.80 22.76
#